data_AF-A0A9D3NJZ8-F1
#
_entry.id   AF-A0A9D3NJZ8-F1
#
_cell.length_a   1.000
_cell.length_b   1.000
_cell.length_c   1.000
_cell.angle_alpha   90.00
_cell.angle_beta   90.00
_cell.angle_gamma   90.00
#
_symmetry.space_group_name_H-M   'P 1'
#
loop_
_entity.id
_entity.type
_entity.pdbx_description
1 polymer ?
#
loop_
_entity_poly.entity_id
_entity_poly.type
_entity_poly.pdbx_seq_one_letter_code
_entity_poly.pdbx_strand_id
1 'polypeptide(L)'
;MDTVLHLINDTKEFYKWSLTIADKRVEQWPMMSSPLPTLGFSVLYLLFLWAGPRYMQHREAFTLRKTLIIYNFSMVLLNFYICKELLLGSRAAGYSYLCQPVNYSNDVNEVRIASALWWYYISKGVEFLDTVFFIMRKKFNQISFLHVYHHCTMFILWWIGVKWVPGGQSFFGATINSGIHVLMYSYYGLAAVGPHMHKYLWWKKYLTIIQMIQFHVTIGHAAHSLYSGCPFPAWMQWALIAYAITFIILFANFYYQTYRLRPRSKSPKSTCNGVPESSTPNGSVRSVEHVEENGKKHKKERIKRE
;
A
#
# COMPACT_ATOMS: atom_id res chain seq x y z
N MET A 1 -22.65 18.92 27.14
CA MET A 1 -23.37 18.77 25.85
C MET A 1 -23.07 19.98 24.96
N ASP A 2 -22.93 21.16 25.56
CA ASP A 2 -22.66 22.43 24.86
C ASP A 2 -21.32 22.49 24.14
N THR A 3 -20.24 21.94 24.72
CA THR A 3 -18.92 21.87 24.05
C THR A 3 -18.97 21.06 22.76
N VAL A 4 -19.73 19.96 22.75
CA VAL A 4 -19.90 19.11 21.56
C VAL A 4 -20.74 19.84 20.52
N LEU A 5 -21.80 20.52 20.95
CA LEU A 5 -22.65 21.31 20.06
C LEU A 5 -21.88 22.47 19.43
N HIS A 6 -21.04 23.15 20.21
CA HIS A 6 -20.19 24.25 19.76
C HIS A 6 -19.20 23.75 18.71
N LEU A 7 -18.49 22.66 18.98
CA LEU A 7 -17.56 22.04 18.02
C LEU A 7 -18.27 21.63 16.73
N ILE A 8 -19.49 21.10 16.82
CA ILE A 8 -20.30 20.73 15.64
C ILE A 8 -20.67 21.97 14.83
N ASN A 9 -21.07 23.06 15.49
CA ASN A 9 -21.42 24.30 14.82
C ASN A 9 -20.19 24.94 14.15
N ASP A 10 -19.06 25.03 14.86
CA ASP A 10 -17.80 25.54 14.31
C ASP A 10 -17.37 24.73 13.08
N THR A 11 -17.47 23.39 13.15
CA THR A 11 -17.13 22.51 12.03
C THR A 11 -18.06 22.74 10.84
N LYS A 12 -19.37 22.94 11.10
CA LYS A 12 -20.35 23.24 10.05
C LYS A 12 -20.10 24.60 9.41
N GLU A 13 -19.78 25.60 10.19
CA GLU A 13 -19.45 26.95 9.69
C GLU A 13 -18.17 26.94 8.88
N PHE A 14 -17.11 26.29 9.38
CA PHE A 14 -15.87 26.09 8.63
C PHE A 14 -16.12 25.35 7.32
N TYR A 15 -16.94 24.29 7.33
CA TYR A 15 -17.29 23.56 6.11
C TYR A 15 -18.06 24.45 5.12
N LYS A 16 -19.07 25.19 5.58
CA LYS A 16 -19.80 26.15 4.73
C LYS A 16 -18.88 27.21 4.13
N TRP A 17 -17.99 27.78 4.93
CA TRP A 17 -16.98 28.73 4.46
C TRP A 17 -16.06 28.07 3.42
N SER A 18 -15.58 26.85 3.68
CA SER A 18 -14.71 26.12 2.75
C SER A 18 -15.38 25.84 1.40
N LEU A 19 -16.71 25.64 1.37
CA LEU A 19 -17.46 25.48 0.13
C LEU A 19 -17.50 26.77 -0.71
N THR A 20 -17.39 27.95 -0.08
CA THR A 20 -17.36 29.22 -0.82
C THR A 20 -16.06 29.41 -1.63
N ILE A 21 -14.98 28.79 -1.17
CA ILE A 21 -13.66 28.80 -1.84
C ILE A 21 -13.37 27.53 -2.65
N ALA A 22 -14.34 26.61 -2.73
CA ALA A 22 -14.18 25.38 -3.50
C ALA A 22 -14.20 25.67 -5.01
N ASP A 23 -13.51 24.82 -5.79
CA ASP A 23 -13.46 24.98 -7.24
C ASP A 23 -14.81 24.60 -7.87
N LYS A 24 -15.43 25.57 -8.56
CA LYS A 24 -16.73 25.40 -9.21
C LYS A 24 -16.68 24.42 -10.40
N ARG A 25 -15.52 24.23 -11.02
CA ARG A 25 -15.34 23.38 -12.21
C ARG A 25 -15.62 21.91 -11.91
N VAL A 26 -15.33 21.48 -10.68
CA VAL A 26 -15.47 20.08 -10.26
C VAL A 26 -16.77 19.83 -9.49
N GLU A 27 -17.58 20.85 -9.23
CA GLU A 27 -18.74 20.77 -8.33
C GLU A 27 -19.76 19.70 -8.74
N GLN A 28 -20.01 19.60 -10.05
CA GLN A 28 -20.98 18.65 -10.62
C GLN A 28 -20.37 17.27 -10.91
N TRP A 29 -19.07 17.08 -10.67
CA TRP A 29 -18.42 15.80 -10.94
C TRP A 29 -18.80 14.76 -9.89
N PRO A 30 -18.85 13.47 -10.27
CA PRO A 30 -19.23 12.43 -9.34
C PRO A 30 -18.34 12.45 -8.09
N MET A 31 -18.97 12.26 -6.92
CA MET A 31 -18.34 12.27 -5.59
C MET A 31 -17.76 13.62 -5.12
N MET A 32 -17.90 14.71 -5.89
CA MET A 32 -17.40 16.04 -5.51
C MET A 32 -18.44 16.92 -4.79
N SER A 33 -19.71 16.51 -4.75
CA SER A 33 -20.79 17.28 -4.10
C SER A 33 -20.61 17.38 -2.59
N SER A 34 -20.16 16.32 -1.93
CA SER A 34 -19.94 16.26 -0.48
C SER A 34 -18.81 15.28 -0.13
N PRO A 35 -18.19 15.39 1.07
CA PRO A 35 -17.20 14.42 1.54
C PRO A 35 -17.81 13.08 1.94
N LEU A 36 -19.12 13.03 2.16
CA LEU A 36 -19.82 11.87 2.72
C LEU A 36 -19.63 10.59 1.91
N PRO A 37 -19.70 10.58 0.55
CA PRO A 37 -19.43 9.38 -0.24
C PRO A 37 -18.01 8.86 -0.02
N THR A 38 -17.00 9.73 -0.07
CA THR A 38 -15.59 9.37 0.16
C THR A 38 -15.40 8.75 1.54
N LEU A 39 -15.94 9.38 2.58
CA LEU A 39 -15.88 8.88 3.95
C LEU A 39 -16.64 7.55 4.09
N GLY A 40 -17.82 7.43 3.46
CA GLY A 40 -18.61 6.21 3.44
C GLY A 40 -17.86 5.03 2.83
N PHE A 41 -17.20 5.23 1.68
CA PHE A 41 -16.35 4.20 1.07
C PHE A 41 -15.13 3.86 1.93
N SER A 42 -14.48 4.85 2.56
CA SER A 42 -13.37 4.59 3.49
C SER A 42 -13.83 3.80 4.73
N VAL A 43 -14.99 4.11 5.29
CA VAL A 43 -15.57 3.35 6.41
C VAL A 43 -15.91 1.93 5.96
N LEU A 44 -16.55 1.76 4.80
CA LEU A 44 -16.85 0.44 4.23
C LEU A 44 -15.57 -0.38 4.01
N TYR A 45 -14.51 0.24 3.52
CA TYR A 45 -13.20 -0.37 3.35
C TYR A 45 -12.61 -0.86 4.69
N LEU A 46 -12.67 -0.05 5.73
CA LEU A 46 -12.20 -0.43 7.08
C LEU A 46 -13.07 -1.55 7.69
N LEU A 47 -14.40 -1.49 7.49
CA LEU A 47 -15.31 -2.56 7.90
C LEU A 47 -14.99 -3.85 7.18
N PHE A 48 -14.71 -3.81 5.87
CA PHE A 48 -14.31 -4.97 5.10
C PHE A 48 -12.96 -5.54 5.56
N LEU A 49 -12.00 -4.68 5.90
CA LEU A 49 -10.72 -5.09 6.51
C LEU A 49 -10.92 -5.81 7.85
N TRP A 50 -11.91 -5.41 8.64
CA TRP A 50 -12.22 -6.03 9.94
C TRP A 50 -13.05 -7.32 9.80
N ALA A 51 -14.08 -7.32 8.95
CA ALA A 51 -15.00 -8.44 8.77
C ALA A 51 -14.45 -9.52 7.82
N GLY A 52 -13.76 -9.11 6.76
CA GLY A 52 -13.27 -9.98 5.69
C GLY A 52 -12.36 -11.11 6.17
N PRO A 53 -11.34 -10.86 7.02
CA PRO A 53 -10.50 -11.92 7.57
C PRO A 53 -11.30 -12.94 8.40
N ARG A 54 -12.26 -12.48 9.22
CA ARG A 54 -13.14 -13.37 10.02
C ARG A 54 -14.01 -14.24 9.12
N TYR A 55 -14.59 -13.65 8.09
CA TYR A 55 -15.39 -14.37 7.11
C TYR A 55 -14.57 -15.42 6.35
N MET A 56 -13.31 -15.09 6.02
CA MET A 56 -12.42 -16.01 5.29
C MET A 56 -11.78 -17.08 6.18
N GLN A 57 -11.82 -16.99 7.51
CA GLN A 57 -11.22 -18.01 8.40
C GLN A 57 -11.70 -19.42 8.06
N HIS A 58 -13.01 -19.58 7.86
CA HIS A 58 -13.68 -20.86 7.61
C HIS A 58 -13.84 -21.22 6.12
N ARG A 59 -13.21 -20.47 5.20
CA ARG A 59 -13.32 -20.71 3.75
C ARG A 59 -11.97 -20.94 3.11
N GLU A 60 -11.93 -21.64 1.98
CA GLU A 60 -10.71 -21.75 1.20
C GLU A 60 -10.38 -20.44 0.46
N ALA A 61 -9.12 -20.27 0.06
CA ALA A 61 -8.70 -19.09 -0.68
C ALA A 61 -9.27 -19.10 -2.11
N PHE A 62 -9.87 -18.00 -2.56
CA PHE A 62 -10.47 -17.92 -3.89
C PHE A 62 -9.41 -17.89 -5.00
N THR A 63 -9.68 -18.59 -6.10
CA THR A 63 -8.83 -18.64 -7.31
C THR A 63 -9.22 -17.56 -8.33
N LEU A 64 -8.98 -16.30 -7.98
CA LEU A 64 -9.42 -15.12 -8.76
C LEU A 64 -8.48 -14.73 -9.91
N ARG A 65 -7.84 -15.70 -10.59
CA ARG A 65 -6.76 -15.42 -11.56
C ARG A 65 -7.22 -14.52 -12.72
N LYS A 66 -8.32 -14.87 -13.38
CA LYS A 66 -8.87 -14.09 -14.51
C LYS A 66 -9.28 -12.68 -14.06
N THR A 67 -9.99 -12.59 -12.92
CA THR A 67 -10.40 -11.31 -12.34
C THR A 67 -9.22 -10.41 -12.03
N LEU A 68 -8.14 -10.96 -11.43
CA LEU A 68 -6.92 -10.20 -11.17
C LEU A 68 -6.24 -9.73 -12.44
N ILE A 69 -6.16 -10.55 -13.48
CA ILE A 69 -5.56 -10.14 -14.76
C ILE A 69 -6.35 -8.96 -15.35
N ILE A 70 -7.67 -9.08 -15.42
CA ILE A 70 -8.56 -8.01 -15.94
C ILE A 70 -8.41 -6.75 -15.09
N TYR A 71 -8.49 -6.87 -13.77
CA TYR A 71 -8.37 -5.75 -12.85
C TYR A 71 -7.03 -5.03 -12.98
N ASN A 72 -5.91 -5.76 -12.93
CA ASN A 72 -4.58 -5.15 -13.04
C ASN A 72 -4.39 -4.48 -14.40
N PHE A 73 -4.88 -5.09 -15.49
CA PHE A 73 -4.82 -4.48 -16.81
C PHE A 73 -5.68 -3.22 -16.92
N SER A 74 -6.90 -3.22 -16.37
CA SER A 74 -7.73 -2.02 -16.27
C SER A 74 -7.05 -0.91 -15.47
N MET A 75 -6.35 -1.25 -14.39
CA MET A 75 -5.58 -0.29 -13.59
C MET A 75 -4.38 0.27 -14.35
N VAL A 76 -3.72 -0.54 -15.20
CA VAL A 76 -2.68 -0.06 -16.12
C VAL A 76 -3.26 0.97 -17.08
N LEU A 77 -4.39 0.67 -17.73
CA LEU A 77 -5.04 1.59 -18.68
C LEU A 77 -5.48 2.89 -18.01
N LEU A 78 -6.10 2.80 -16.82
CA LEU A 78 -6.55 3.97 -16.06
C LEU A 78 -5.36 4.87 -15.68
N ASN A 79 -4.30 4.30 -15.11
CA ASN A 79 -3.13 5.08 -14.71
C ASN A 79 -2.36 5.63 -15.92
N PHE A 80 -2.33 4.90 -17.03
CA PHE A 80 -1.73 5.38 -18.28
C PHE A 80 -2.51 6.55 -18.85
N TYR A 81 -3.85 6.48 -18.85
CA TYR A 81 -4.71 7.58 -19.25
C TYR A 81 -4.45 8.82 -18.38
N ILE A 82 -4.45 8.69 -17.05
CA ILE A 82 -4.18 9.80 -16.13
C ILE A 82 -2.80 10.42 -16.41
N CYS A 83 -1.76 9.60 -16.50
CA CYS A 83 -0.40 10.06 -16.76
C CYS A 83 -0.30 10.81 -18.09
N LYS A 84 -0.88 10.25 -19.16
CA LYS A 84 -0.94 10.88 -20.48
C LYS A 84 -1.66 12.22 -20.44
N GLU A 85 -2.84 12.28 -19.81
CA GLU A 85 -3.64 13.50 -19.74
C GLU A 85 -2.96 14.59 -18.93
N LEU A 86 -2.30 14.25 -17.82
CA LEU A 86 -1.51 15.21 -17.05
C LEU A 86 -0.30 15.71 -17.83
N LEU A 87 0.44 14.84 -18.53
CA LEU A 87 1.60 15.24 -19.34
C LEU A 87 1.21 16.11 -20.54
N LEU A 88 0.19 15.71 -21.30
CA LEU A 88 -0.25 16.46 -22.47
C LEU A 88 -0.97 17.75 -22.07
N GLY A 89 -1.81 17.70 -21.04
CA GLY A 89 -2.51 18.86 -20.50
C GLY A 89 -1.54 19.91 -19.96
N SER A 90 -0.59 19.51 -19.11
CA SER A 90 0.42 20.43 -18.56
C SER A 90 1.33 21.02 -19.64
N ARG A 91 1.74 20.23 -20.65
CA ARG A 91 2.53 20.73 -21.77
C ARG A 91 1.75 21.74 -22.61
N ALA A 92 0.48 21.46 -22.90
CA ALA A 92 -0.38 22.35 -23.68
C ALA A 92 -0.69 23.66 -22.91
N ALA A 93 -0.85 23.59 -21.60
CA ALA A 93 -1.03 24.74 -20.71
C ALA A 93 0.27 25.52 -20.44
N GLY A 94 1.43 25.05 -20.92
CA GLY A 94 2.72 25.71 -20.69
C GLY A 94 3.19 25.68 -19.24
N TYR A 95 2.86 24.62 -18.49
CA TYR A 95 3.20 24.52 -17.07
C TYR A 95 4.71 24.52 -16.81
N SER A 96 5.12 25.25 -15.79
CA SER A 96 6.46 25.13 -15.23
C SER A 96 6.54 23.93 -14.29
N TYR A 97 7.56 23.09 -14.49
CA TYR A 97 7.81 21.93 -13.62
C TYR A 97 8.32 22.32 -12.23
N LEU A 98 8.89 23.52 -12.07
CA LEU A 98 9.48 23.97 -10.81
C LEU A 98 8.48 24.70 -9.90
N CYS A 99 7.65 25.55 -10.49
CA CYS A 99 6.65 26.33 -9.74
C CYS A 99 5.47 26.68 -10.66
N GLN A 100 4.28 26.22 -10.30
CA GLN A 100 3.06 26.39 -11.08
C GLN A 100 1.88 26.72 -10.14
N PRO A 101 1.33 27.94 -10.21
CA PRO A 101 0.12 28.27 -9.48
C PRO A 101 -1.08 27.46 -9.99
N VAL A 102 -2.11 27.38 -9.17
CA VAL A 102 -3.40 26.83 -9.60
C VAL A 102 -4.12 27.89 -10.43
N ASN A 103 -4.53 27.53 -11.63
CA ASN A 103 -5.36 28.37 -12.47
C ASN A 103 -6.80 27.85 -12.44
N TYR A 104 -7.71 28.67 -11.90
CA TYR A 104 -9.13 28.35 -11.72
C TYR A 104 -9.99 28.75 -12.94
N SER A 105 -9.38 29.15 -14.05
CA SER A 105 -10.11 29.47 -15.28
C SER A 105 -10.76 28.24 -15.91
N ASN A 106 -11.76 28.47 -16.75
CA ASN A 106 -12.41 27.45 -17.58
C ASN A 106 -11.63 27.17 -18.88
N ASP A 107 -10.32 27.42 -18.90
CA ASP A 107 -9.48 27.05 -20.04
C ASP A 107 -9.55 25.54 -20.27
N VAL A 108 -9.58 25.13 -21.53
CA VAL A 108 -9.75 23.73 -21.92
C VAL A 108 -8.63 22.86 -21.35
N ASN A 109 -7.39 23.37 -21.28
CA ASN A 109 -6.26 22.61 -20.76
C ASN A 109 -6.28 22.53 -19.22
N GLU A 110 -6.70 23.60 -18.53
CA GLU A 110 -6.84 23.60 -17.08
C GLU A 110 -7.95 22.65 -16.60
N VAL A 111 -9.09 22.66 -17.29
CA VAL A 111 -10.20 21.72 -17.03
C VAL A 111 -9.77 20.27 -17.33
N ARG A 112 -8.96 20.07 -18.37
CA ARG A 112 -8.39 18.76 -18.70
C ARG A 112 -7.46 18.24 -17.59
N ILE A 113 -6.60 19.09 -17.05
CA ILE A 113 -5.73 18.75 -15.91
C ILE A 113 -6.57 18.44 -14.67
N ALA A 114 -7.55 19.28 -14.34
CA ALA A 114 -8.49 19.05 -13.25
C ALA A 114 -9.20 17.69 -13.40
N SER A 115 -9.65 17.35 -14.60
CA SER A 115 -10.31 16.08 -14.92
C SER A 115 -9.38 14.88 -14.73
N ALA A 116 -8.12 15.00 -15.15
CA ALA A 116 -7.12 13.97 -14.92
C ALA A 116 -6.81 13.77 -13.42
N LEU A 117 -6.78 14.85 -12.63
CA LEU A 117 -6.63 14.77 -11.16
C LEU A 117 -7.86 14.17 -10.48
N TRP A 118 -9.06 14.42 -11.00
CA TRP A 118 -10.27 13.75 -10.53
C TRP A 118 -10.25 12.25 -10.84
N TRP A 119 -9.83 11.85 -12.04
CA TRP A 119 -9.61 10.44 -12.37
C TRP A 119 -8.54 9.79 -11.49
N TYR A 120 -7.50 10.55 -11.13
CA TYR A 120 -6.51 10.12 -10.16
C TYR A 120 -7.12 9.90 -8.76
N TYR A 121 -8.00 10.79 -8.31
CA TYR A 121 -8.75 10.57 -7.07
C TYR A 121 -9.63 9.30 -7.13
N ILE A 122 -10.37 9.11 -8.22
CA ILE A 122 -11.20 7.91 -8.42
C ILE A 122 -10.34 6.65 -8.43
N SER A 123 -9.17 6.69 -9.06
CA SER A 123 -8.25 5.54 -9.07
C SER A 123 -7.90 5.10 -7.65
N LYS A 124 -7.66 6.02 -6.71
CA LYS A 124 -7.38 5.67 -5.29
C LYS A 124 -8.54 4.96 -4.59
N GLY A 125 -9.78 5.26 -4.97
CA GLY A 125 -10.94 4.49 -4.51
C GLY A 125 -10.98 3.08 -5.10
N VAL A 126 -10.65 2.93 -6.39
CA VAL A 126 -10.57 1.62 -7.07
C VAL A 126 -9.45 0.76 -6.49
N GLU A 127 -8.33 1.37 -6.07
CA GLU A 127 -7.19 0.69 -5.43
C GLU A 127 -7.58 -0.01 -4.11
N PHE A 128 -8.71 0.33 -3.47
CA PHE A 128 -9.23 -0.44 -2.33
C PHE A 128 -9.49 -1.91 -2.67
N LEU A 129 -9.76 -2.22 -3.95
CA LEU A 129 -9.94 -3.58 -4.41
C LEU A 129 -8.67 -4.43 -4.27
N ASP A 130 -7.47 -3.83 -4.25
CA ASP A 130 -6.22 -4.57 -3.99
C ASP A 130 -6.29 -5.32 -2.66
N THR A 131 -6.70 -4.61 -1.60
CA THR A 131 -6.89 -5.17 -0.27
C THR A 131 -8.00 -6.22 -0.25
N VAL A 132 -9.10 -5.97 -0.98
CA VAL A 132 -10.20 -6.93 -1.11
C VAL A 132 -9.68 -8.24 -1.71
N PHE A 133 -8.89 -8.18 -2.79
CA PHE A 133 -8.28 -9.35 -3.39
C PHE A 133 -7.27 -10.05 -2.48
N PHE A 134 -6.49 -9.30 -1.69
CA PHE A 134 -5.58 -9.89 -0.70
C PHE A 134 -6.33 -10.69 0.37
N ILE A 135 -7.45 -10.15 0.89
CA ILE A 135 -8.30 -10.85 1.87
C ILE A 135 -8.90 -12.11 1.25
N MET A 136 -9.54 -11.99 0.09
CA MET A 136 -10.20 -13.13 -0.58
C MET A 136 -9.22 -14.25 -0.95
N ARG A 137 -7.94 -13.93 -1.16
CA ARG A 137 -6.88 -14.90 -1.46
C ARG A 137 -6.11 -15.38 -0.22
N LYS A 138 -6.53 -14.98 0.99
CA LYS A 138 -5.82 -15.26 2.26
C LYS A 138 -4.35 -14.81 2.23
N LYS A 139 -4.03 -13.71 1.54
CA LYS A 139 -2.68 -13.13 1.48
C LYS A 139 -2.51 -12.00 2.49
N PHE A 140 -2.86 -12.27 3.75
CA PHE A 140 -2.84 -11.28 4.85
C PHE A 140 -1.45 -10.67 5.09
N ASN A 141 -0.37 -11.38 4.78
CA ASN A 141 1.00 -10.86 4.87
C ASN A 141 1.25 -9.62 3.98
N GLN A 142 0.40 -9.38 2.97
CA GLN A 142 0.49 -8.20 2.10
C GLN A 142 -0.25 -6.98 2.68
N ILE A 143 -1.15 -7.20 3.64
CA ILE A 143 -1.95 -6.14 4.27
C ILE A 143 -1.20 -5.66 5.51
N SER A 144 -0.21 -4.78 5.30
CA SER A 144 0.50 -4.13 6.39
C SER A 144 -0.29 -2.92 6.93
N PHE A 145 0.05 -2.45 8.13
CA PHE A 145 -0.49 -1.18 8.64
C PHE A 145 -0.23 -0.02 7.66
N LEU A 146 0.99 0.03 7.11
CA LEU A 146 1.38 1.03 6.12
C LEU A 146 0.48 1.00 4.88
N HIS A 147 0.17 -0.19 4.36
CA HIS A 147 -0.75 -0.37 3.24
C HIS A 147 -2.13 0.22 3.54
N VAL A 148 -2.73 -0.16 4.67
CA VAL A 148 -4.06 0.32 5.07
C VAL A 148 -4.07 1.82 5.31
N TYR A 149 -3.06 2.34 6.04
CA TYR A 149 -2.89 3.76 6.29
C TYR A 149 -2.80 4.54 4.98
N HIS A 150 -1.92 4.12 4.07
CA HIS A 150 -1.74 4.76 2.76
C HIS A 150 -3.04 4.82 1.96
N HIS A 151 -3.68 3.68 1.72
CA HIS A 151 -4.88 3.64 0.88
C HIS A 151 -6.02 4.49 1.47
N CYS A 152 -6.30 4.36 2.77
CA CYS A 152 -7.39 5.10 3.40
C CYS A 152 -7.16 6.61 3.38
N THR A 153 -5.95 7.05 3.77
CA THR A 153 -5.61 8.49 3.84
C THR A 153 -5.50 9.11 2.46
N MET A 154 -4.88 8.45 1.48
CA MET A 154 -4.74 8.98 0.12
C MET A 154 -6.08 9.29 -0.52
N PHE A 155 -7.08 8.40 -0.36
CA PHE A 155 -8.40 8.61 -0.94
C PHE A 155 -9.09 9.86 -0.36
N ILE A 156 -8.97 10.08 0.94
CA ILE A 156 -9.54 11.25 1.63
C ILE A 156 -8.77 12.52 1.27
N LEU A 157 -7.44 12.49 1.30
CA LEU A 157 -6.59 13.65 1.01
C LEU A 157 -6.75 14.12 -0.44
N TRP A 158 -6.88 13.19 -1.40
CA TRP A 158 -7.10 13.56 -2.80
C TRP A 158 -8.50 14.08 -3.08
N TRP A 159 -9.52 13.67 -2.31
CA TRP A 159 -10.83 14.34 -2.37
C TRP A 159 -10.72 15.83 -2.01
N ILE A 160 -9.97 16.15 -0.94
CA ILE A 160 -9.68 17.53 -0.55
C ILE A 160 -8.87 18.23 -1.65
N GLY A 161 -7.80 17.59 -2.14
CA GLY A 161 -6.97 18.14 -3.21
C GLY A 161 -7.79 18.52 -4.46
N VAL A 162 -8.66 17.63 -4.94
CA VAL A 162 -9.49 17.89 -6.14
C VAL A 162 -10.57 18.94 -5.86
N LYS A 163 -11.17 18.97 -4.66
CA LYS A 163 -12.25 19.91 -4.35
C LYS A 163 -11.78 21.36 -4.29
N TRP A 164 -10.56 21.61 -3.82
CA TRP A 164 -10.04 22.97 -3.61
C TRP A 164 -8.87 23.35 -4.50
N VAL A 165 -8.04 22.41 -4.94
CA VAL A 165 -6.78 22.66 -5.66
C VAL A 165 -6.62 21.67 -6.84
N PRO A 166 -7.58 21.60 -7.79
CA PRO A 166 -7.49 20.66 -8.92
C PRO A 166 -6.57 21.19 -10.03
N GLY A 167 -5.29 21.40 -9.72
CA GLY A 167 -4.29 21.85 -10.68
C GLY A 167 -2.99 22.33 -10.02
N GLY A 168 -2.23 23.14 -10.76
CA GLY A 168 -0.96 23.69 -10.27
C GLY A 168 0.06 22.60 -9.93
N GLN A 169 0.93 22.85 -8.95
CA GLN A 169 2.01 21.94 -8.53
C GLN A 169 1.59 20.50 -8.21
N SER A 170 0.33 20.25 -7.84
CA SER A 170 -0.21 18.90 -7.58
C SER A 170 -0.05 17.95 -8.78
N PHE A 171 0.01 18.48 -10.01
CA PHE A 171 0.13 17.68 -11.23
C PHE A 171 1.39 16.81 -11.24
N PHE A 172 2.50 17.32 -10.69
CA PHE A 172 3.81 16.68 -10.79
C PHE A 172 3.84 15.36 -10.03
N GLY A 173 3.42 15.39 -8.76
CA GLY A 173 3.31 14.20 -7.93
C GLY A 173 2.32 13.17 -8.48
N ALA A 174 1.16 13.61 -8.97
CA ALA A 174 0.16 12.73 -9.59
C ALA A 174 0.67 12.08 -10.88
N THR A 175 1.43 12.81 -11.70
CA THR A 175 2.01 12.30 -12.95
C THR A 175 3.03 11.21 -12.67
N ILE A 176 3.97 11.46 -11.75
CA ILE A 176 4.99 10.46 -11.38
C ILE A 176 4.33 9.24 -10.72
N ASN A 177 3.37 9.46 -9.82
CA ASN A 177 2.65 8.35 -9.16
C ASN A 177 1.90 7.48 -10.17
N SER A 178 1.11 8.08 -11.06
CA SER A 178 0.37 7.33 -12.08
C SER A 178 1.31 6.60 -13.03
N GLY A 179 2.43 7.21 -13.45
CA GLY A 179 3.46 6.53 -14.24
C GLY A 179 4.07 5.32 -13.55
N ILE A 180 4.33 5.39 -12.24
CA ILE A 180 4.84 4.25 -11.47
C ILE A 180 3.75 3.20 -11.21
N HIS A 181 2.49 3.62 -11.04
CA HIS A 181 1.36 2.70 -10.93
C HIS A 181 1.14 1.92 -12.23
N VAL A 182 1.39 2.51 -13.41
CA VAL A 182 1.43 1.76 -14.68
C VAL A 182 2.43 0.61 -14.61
N LEU A 183 3.65 0.87 -14.13
CA LEU A 183 4.70 -0.16 -14.00
C LEU A 183 4.34 -1.21 -12.95
N MET A 184 3.83 -0.78 -11.79
CA MET A 184 3.44 -1.65 -10.68
C MET A 184 2.29 -2.58 -11.06
N TYR A 185 1.20 -2.06 -11.64
CA TYR A 185 0.06 -2.89 -12.06
C TYR A 185 0.41 -3.76 -13.27
N SER A 186 1.32 -3.34 -14.15
CA SER A 186 1.85 -4.20 -15.21
C SER A 186 2.57 -5.41 -14.60
N TYR A 187 3.41 -5.19 -13.58
CA TYR A 187 4.08 -6.26 -12.85
C TYR A 187 3.07 -7.22 -12.19
N TYR A 188 2.04 -6.69 -11.50
CA TYR A 188 1.03 -7.53 -10.85
C TYR A 188 0.15 -8.29 -11.85
N GLY A 189 -0.21 -7.66 -12.97
CA GLY A 189 -0.92 -8.30 -14.07
C GLY A 189 -0.12 -9.48 -14.64
N LEU A 190 1.16 -9.27 -14.96
CA LEU A 190 2.05 -10.33 -15.44
C LEU A 190 2.27 -11.43 -14.38
N ALA A 191 2.37 -11.06 -13.09
CA ALA A 191 2.49 -12.03 -12.00
C ALA A 191 1.23 -12.88 -11.83
N ALA A 192 0.04 -12.34 -12.16
CA ALA A 192 -1.23 -13.04 -12.14
C ALA A 192 -1.39 -14.01 -13.34
N VAL A 193 -0.67 -13.80 -14.45
CA VAL A 193 -0.63 -14.74 -15.58
C VAL A 193 -0.04 -16.09 -15.19
N GLY A 194 0.67 -16.23 -14.06
CA GLY A 194 0.96 -17.52 -13.45
C GLY A 194 2.45 -17.82 -13.24
N PRO A 195 2.78 -19.00 -12.70
CA PRO A 195 4.15 -19.33 -12.25
C PRO A 195 5.20 -19.27 -13.36
N HIS A 196 4.84 -19.60 -14.59
CA HIS A 196 5.74 -19.53 -15.75
C HIS A 196 6.26 -18.10 -15.98
N MET A 197 5.44 -17.08 -15.68
CA MET A 197 5.86 -15.68 -15.84
C MET A 197 6.80 -15.21 -14.74
N HIS A 198 6.82 -15.86 -13.56
CA HIS A 198 7.62 -15.41 -12.42
C HIS A 198 9.13 -15.40 -12.72
N LYS A 199 9.60 -16.28 -13.61
CA LYS A 199 11.00 -16.29 -14.07
C LYS A 199 11.42 -14.98 -14.75
N TYR A 200 10.51 -14.32 -15.46
CA TYR A 200 10.79 -13.08 -16.19
C TYR A 200 10.61 -11.82 -15.32
N LEU A 201 10.08 -11.97 -14.11
CA LEU A 201 9.76 -10.86 -13.20
C LEU A 201 10.90 -10.55 -12.21
N TRP A 202 12.16 -10.67 -12.67
CA TRP A 202 13.38 -10.40 -11.89
C TRP A 202 13.51 -8.93 -11.46
N TRP A 203 12.83 -8.03 -12.17
CA TRP A 203 12.93 -6.58 -11.97
C TRP A 203 12.08 -6.03 -10.81
N LYS A 204 11.46 -6.91 -9.99
CA LYS A 204 10.67 -6.52 -8.81
C LYS A 204 11.41 -5.55 -7.88
N LYS A 205 12.72 -5.77 -7.66
CA LYS A 205 13.52 -4.90 -6.78
C LYS A 205 13.61 -3.47 -7.32
N TYR A 206 13.73 -3.30 -8.64
CA TYR A 206 13.82 -1.98 -9.26
C TYR A 206 12.52 -1.21 -9.15
N LEU A 207 11.36 -1.88 -9.20
CA LEU A 207 10.06 -1.24 -8.93
C LEU A 207 10.03 -0.58 -7.55
N THR A 208 10.47 -1.29 -6.52
CA THR A 208 10.52 -0.73 -5.16
C THR A 208 11.50 0.43 -5.06
N ILE A 209 12.66 0.35 -5.71
CA ILE A 209 13.64 1.45 -5.74
C ILE A 209 13.03 2.69 -6.40
N ILE A 210 12.37 2.54 -7.56
CA ILE A 210 11.73 3.63 -8.28
C ILE A 210 10.60 4.25 -7.45
N GLN A 211 9.78 3.45 -6.77
CA GLN A 211 8.75 3.94 -5.84
C GLN A 211 9.36 4.78 -4.71
N MET A 212 10.49 4.35 -4.14
CA MET A 212 11.18 5.13 -3.10
C MET A 212 11.73 6.44 -3.67
N ILE A 213 12.33 6.42 -4.87
CA ILE A 213 12.82 7.63 -5.55
C ILE A 213 11.67 8.61 -5.79
N GLN A 214 10.50 8.14 -6.24
CA GLN A 214 9.31 8.98 -6.42
C GLN A 214 8.95 9.76 -5.16
N PHE A 215 8.93 9.11 -4.00
CA PHE A 215 8.59 9.79 -2.75
C PHE A 215 9.60 10.90 -2.44
N HIS A 216 10.90 10.62 -2.56
CA HIS A 216 11.95 11.63 -2.30
C HIS A 216 11.86 12.80 -3.29
N VAL A 217 11.65 12.52 -4.57
CA VAL A 217 11.50 13.55 -5.61
C VAL A 217 10.26 14.42 -5.36
N THR A 218 9.13 13.80 -5.00
CA THR A 218 7.88 14.53 -4.72
C THR A 218 7.99 15.40 -3.47
N ILE A 219 8.66 14.90 -2.42
CA ILE A 219 8.92 15.65 -1.19
C ILE A 219 9.87 16.82 -1.46
N GLY A 220 10.97 16.58 -2.19
CA GLY A 220 11.94 17.61 -2.56
C GLY A 220 11.31 18.70 -3.42
N HIS A 221 10.43 18.32 -4.35
CA HIS A 221 9.65 19.25 -5.17
C HIS A 221 8.71 20.13 -4.32
N ALA A 222 7.99 19.53 -3.37
CA ALA A 222 7.14 20.27 -2.44
C ALA A 222 7.94 21.24 -1.55
N ALA A 223 9.10 20.80 -1.04
CA ALA A 223 9.99 21.63 -0.23
C ALA A 223 10.58 22.79 -1.05
N HIS A 224 10.98 22.55 -2.29
CA HIS A 224 11.47 23.59 -3.20
C HIS A 224 10.38 24.62 -3.52
N SER A 225 9.14 24.18 -3.72
CA SER A 225 7.99 25.06 -3.96
C SER A 225 7.75 26.02 -2.79
N LEU A 226 7.89 25.56 -1.55
CA LEU A 226 7.81 26.40 -0.35
C LEU A 226 9.01 27.36 -0.23
N TYR A 227 10.23 26.87 -0.48
CA TYR A 227 11.45 27.68 -0.40
C TYR A 227 11.48 28.82 -1.43
N SER A 228 11.03 28.55 -2.65
CA SER A 228 10.99 29.52 -3.76
C SER A 228 9.83 30.52 -3.67
N GLY A 229 8.95 30.41 -2.66
CA GLY A 229 7.80 31.30 -2.51
C GLY A 229 6.77 31.16 -3.63
N CYS A 230 6.61 29.95 -4.18
CA CYS A 230 5.69 29.71 -5.28
C CYS A 230 4.24 30.08 -4.90
N PRO A 231 3.47 30.79 -5.77
CA PRO A 231 2.07 31.17 -5.51
C PRO A 231 1.09 29.99 -5.64
N PHE A 232 1.41 28.89 -4.98
CA PHE A 232 0.57 27.72 -4.83
C PHE A 232 0.11 27.63 -3.35
N PRO A 233 -1.09 27.11 -3.05
CA PRO A 233 -1.62 27.15 -1.69
C PRO A 233 -0.72 26.46 -0.65
N ALA A 234 -0.06 27.26 0.20
CA ALA A 234 0.94 26.81 1.18
C ALA A 234 0.44 25.66 2.07
N TRP A 235 -0.84 25.70 2.46
CA TRP A 235 -1.46 24.66 3.29
C TRP A 235 -1.40 23.27 2.64
N MET A 236 -1.47 23.19 1.30
CA MET A 236 -1.43 21.93 0.57
C MET A 236 0.00 21.36 0.53
N GLN A 237 1.04 22.20 0.37
CA GLN A 237 2.43 21.72 0.52
C GLN A 237 2.73 21.30 1.96
N TRP A 238 2.28 22.05 2.96
CA TRP A 238 2.44 21.66 4.37
C TRP A 238 1.74 20.34 4.69
N ALA A 239 0.52 20.12 4.15
CA ALA A 239 -0.18 18.85 4.29
C ALA A 239 0.60 17.70 3.63
N LEU A 240 1.18 17.90 2.45
CA LEU A 240 2.01 16.92 1.77
C LEU A 240 3.29 16.59 2.56
N ILE A 241 3.95 17.59 3.15
CA ILE A 241 5.14 17.40 4.00
C ILE A 241 4.76 16.65 5.28
N ALA A 242 3.66 17.03 5.94
CA ALA A 242 3.18 16.33 7.12
C ALA A 242 2.87 14.86 6.78
N TYR A 243 2.21 14.60 5.65
CA TYR A 243 1.97 13.25 5.16
C TYR A 243 3.28 12.48 4.92
N ALA A 244 4.25 13.09 4.26
CA ALA A 244 5.56 12.48 4.01
C ALA A 244 6.30 12.10 5.31
N ILE A 245 6.26 12.95 6.33
CA ILE A 245 6.85 12.66 7.65
C ILE A 245 6.18 11.44 8.27
N THR A 246 4.85 11.36 8.25
CA THR A 246 4.14 10.17 8.77
C THR A 246 4.55 8.92 8.01
N PHE A 247 4.72 9.01 6.68
CA PHE A 247 5.13 7.89 5.85
C PHE A 247 6.54 7.41 6.19
N ILE A 248 7.49 8.32 6.36
CA ILE A 248 8.88 8.02 6.76
C ILE A 248 8.91 7.36 8.14
N ILE A 249 8.16 7.86 9.12
CA ILE A 249 8.08 7.28 10.47
C ILE A 249 7.53 5.85 10.40
N LEU A 250 6.47 5.62 9.63
CA LEU A 250 5.87 4.29 9.48
C LEU A 250 6.80 3.31 8.76
N PHE A 251 7.52 3.77 7.73
CA PHE A 251 8.55 2.96 7.06
C PHE A 251 9.72 2.63 7.99
N ALA A 252 10.19 3.61 8.76
CA ALA A 252 11.26 3.40 9.75
C ALA A 252 10.83 2.39 10.82
N ASN A 253 9.60 2.49 11.31
CA ASN A 253 9.03 1.53 12.27
C ASN A 253 8.94 0.13 11.67
N PHE A 254 8.41 0.00 10.44
CA PHE A 254 8.36 -1.29 9.72
C PHE A 254 9.76 -1.89 9.54
N TYR A 255 10.74 -1.08 9.14
CA TYR A 255 12.13 -1.50 8.97
C TYR A 255 12.74 -1.97 10.30
N TYR A 256 12.56 -1.20 11.38
CA TYR A 256 13.06 -1.53 12.70
C TYR A 256 12.49 -2.86 13.21
N GLN A 257 11.18 -3.05 13.12
CA GLN A 257 10.52 -4.28 13.55
C GLN A 257 10.94 -5.50 12.71
N THR A 258 11.10 -5.32 11.40
CA THR A 258 11.40 -6.43 10.48
C THR A 258 12.87 -6.85 10.52
N TYR A 259 13.80 -5.89 10.63
CA TYR A 259 15.23 -6.15 10.45
C TYR A 259 16.07 -6.04 11.73
N ARG A 260 15.64 -5.26 12.73
CA ARG A 260 16.40 -5.09 13.98
C ARG A 260 15.84 -5.92 15.14
N LEU A 261 14.53 -6.11 15.22
CA LEU A 261 13.90 -6.90 16.30
C LEU A 261 13.76 -8.40 15.98
N ARG A 262 13.82 -8.82 14.71
CA ARG A 262 14.01 -10.24 14.39
C ARG A 262 15.50 -10.54 14.42
N PRO A 263 16.05 -11.21 15.47
CA PRO A 263 17.36 -11.80 15.32
C PRO A 263 17.28 -12.73 14.12
N ARG A 264 18.25 -12.60 13.19
CA ARG A 264 18.49 -13.55 12.12
C ARG A 264 18.36 -14.93 12.76
N SER A 265 17.22 -15.61 12.52
CA SER A 265 17.05 -16.99 12.97
C SER A 265 18.24 -17.70 12.40
N LYS A 266 19.15 -18.13 13.28
CA LYS A 266 20.24 -18.99 12.91
C LYS A 266 19.55 -20.15 12.21
N SER A 267 19.84 -20.31 10.92
CA SER A 267 19.51 -21.51 10.17
C SER A 267 19.64 -22.71 11.10
N PRO A 268 18.65 -23.60 11.21
CA PRO A 268 18.82 -24.80 12.01
C PRO A 268 20.08 -25.48 11.48
N LYS A 269 21.09 -25.60 12.34
CA LYS A 269 22.21 -26.49 12.05
C LYS A 269 21.56 -27.84 11.82
N SER A 270 21.72 -28.37 10.61
CA SER A 270 21.36 -29.72 10.25
C SER A 270 22.09 -30.66 11.20
N THR A 271 21.41 -31.12 12.25
CA THR A 271 21.83 -32.32 12.97
C THR A 271 21.39 -33.49 12.10
N CYS A 272 22.24 -33.91 11.16
CA CYS A 272 22.07 -35.16 10.45
C CYS A 272 22.39 -36.32 11.41
N ASN A 273 21.42 -37.19 11.68
CA ASN A 273 21.65 -38.53 12.20
C ASN A 273 20.96 -39.54 11.27
N GLY A 274 21.70 -40.58 10.88
CA GLY A 274 21.28 -41.75 10.09
C GLY A 274 21.71 -41.64 8.62
N VAL A 275 22.42 -42.57 7.98
CA VAL A 275 22.57 -44.04 8.12
C VAL A 275 23.87 -44.44 7.35
N PRO A 276 24.56 -45.55 7.66
CA PRO A 276 25.95 -45.79 7.27
C PRO A 276 26.10 -46.33 5.85
N GLU A 277 27.20 -45.92 5.20
CA GLU A 277 27.61 -46.43 3.89
C GLU A 277 28.67 -47.54 4.05
N SER A 278 28.50 -48.54 3.20
CA SER A 278 29.12 -49.86 3.13
C SER A 278 30.65 -49.90 3.11
N SER A 279 31.22 -50.77 3.94
CA SER A 279 32.52 -51.41 3.68
C SER A 279 32.49 -52.89 4.10
N THR A 280 32.70 -53.77 3.13
CA THR A 280 33.07 -55.19 3.30
C THR A 280 34.40 -55.40 2.57
N PRO A 281 35.18 -56.49 2.79
CA PRO A 281 34.97 -57.66 3.65
C PRO A 281 36.19 -58.03 4.53
N ASN A 282 35.99 -58.86 5.57
CA ASN A 282 36.73 -60.12 5.79
C ASN A 282 36.54 -60.69 7.21
N GLY A 283 36.28 -61.99 7.25
CA GLY A 283 37.01 -62.90 8.15
C GLY A 283 36.39 -63.26 9.51
N SER A 284 35.78 -64.44 9.54
CA SER A 284 36.13 -65.52 10.49
C SER A 284 35.61 -65.51 11.94
N VAL A 285 34.61 -66.38 12.17
CA VAL A 285 34.59 -67.50 13.15
C VAL A 285 34.09 -67.27 14.61
N ARG A 286 33.24 -68.24 15.02
CA ARG A 286 32.83 -68.72 16.38
C ARG A 286 31.84 -67.87 17.18
N SER A 287 30.89 -68.38 17.98
CA SER A 287 30.11 -69.63 18.15
C SER A 287 29.47 -69.53 19.54
N VAL A 288 28.19 -69.94 19.73
CA VAL A 288 27.65 -70.58 20.98
C VAL A 288 27.47 -69.61 22.19
N GLU A 289 26.42 -69.53 23.03
CA GLU A 289 25.28 -70.35 23.46
C GLU A 289 24.37 -69.54 24.45
N HIS A 290 23.13 -70.03 24.71
CA HIS A 290 22.33 -70.10 25.98
C HIS A 290 22.26 -68.91 27.00
N VAL A 291 21.25 -68.67 27.86
CA VAL A 291 19.83 -69.06 28.13
C VAL A 291 19.39 -68.24 29.38
N GLU A 292 18.08 -67.93 29.54
CA GLU A 292 17.27 -67.67 30.78
C GLU A 292 17.82 -66.74 31.92
N GLU A 293 17.10 -66.16 32.90
CA GLU A 293 15.73 -66.19 33.41
C GLU A 293 15.48 -64.94 34.31
N ASN A 294 14.20 -64.62 34.52
CA ASN A 294 13.50 -63.92 35.62
C ASN A 294 14.24 -63.27 36.84
N GLY A 295 13.69 -62.14 37.32
CA GLY A 295 13.88 -61.69 38.71
C GLY A 295 13.16 -60.39 39.10
N LYS A 296 12.32 -60.47 40.15
CA LYS A 296 11.33 -59.47 40.64
C LYS A 296 11.87 -58.41 41.64
N LYS A 297 11.17 -57.26 41.67
CA LYS A 297 10.70 -56.42 42.82
C LYS A 297 11.69 -55.69 43.78
N HIS A 298 11.47 -54.38 43.95
CA HIS A 298 11.17 -53.57 45.19
C HIS A 298 11.68 -52.13 45.01
N LYS A 299 10.87 -51.06 44.88
CA LYS A 299 10.09 -50.23 45.86
C LYS A 299 10.91 -49.46 46.91
N LYS A 300 10.56 -48.16 47.06
CA LYS A 300 10.83 -47.16 48.13
C LYS A 300 12.19 -46.45 48.04
N GLU A 301 12.38 -45.17 48.42
CA GLU A 301 11.55 -44.11 49.00
C GLU A 301 12.29 -42.76 48.83
N ARG A 302 11.57 -41.68 49.08
CA ARG A 302 11.92 -40.26 48.98
C ARG A 302 12.56 -39.75 50.27
N ILE A 303 13.69 -39.03 50.23
CA ILE A 303 14.16 -38.12 51.30
C ILE A 303 14.71 -36.81 50.68
N LYS A 304 14.67 -35.74 51.47
CA LYS A 304 14.58 -34.30 51.16
C LYS A 304 15.72 -33.57 51.91
N ARG A 305 16.15 -32.40 51.39
CA ARG A 305 17.05 -31.38 52.01
C ARG A 305 18.53 -31.79 52.03
N GLU A 306 19.49 -30.93 51.73
CA GLU A 306 19.64 -29.48 52.02
C GLU A 306 19.78 -28.58 50.78
#